data_AF-A0A2S8EZ36-F1
#
_entry.id   AF-A0A2S8EZ36-F1
#
_cell.length_a   1.000
_cell.length_b   1.000
_cell.length_c   1.000
_cell.angle_alpha   90.00
_cell.angle_beta   90.00
_cell.angle_gamma   90.00
#
_symmetry.space_group_name_H-M   'P 1'
#
loop_
_entity.id
_entity.type
_entity.pdbx_description
1 polymer ?
#
loop_
_entity_poly.entity_id
_entity_poly.type
_entity_poly.pdbx_seq_one_letter_code
_entity_poly.pdbx_strand_id
1 'polypeptide(L)'
;MPMDKRTLAVQDREVFEWLREKISQTRRIRVENVQMDSSLAEDLVPDSFELIELVCEIEKKFGFSINYDEFADIQSVGDVVEFIQDHSPAH
;
A
#
# COMPACT_ATOMS: atom_id res chain seq x y z
N MET A 1 17.92 16.51 -12.92
CA MET A 1 18.10 16.27 -11.48
C MET A 1 18.07 14.76 -11.29
N PRO A 2 19.15 14.10 -10.84
CA PRO A 2 19.08 12.68 -10.52
C PRO A 2 18.29 12.55 -9.22
N MET A 3 17.03 12.13 -9.30
CA MET A 3 16.24 11.83 -8.10
C MET A 3 16.95 10.71 -7.35
N ASP A 4 17.41 11.02 -6.14
CA ASP A 4 18.25 10.19 -5.32
C ASP A 4 17.53 8.89 -4.94
N LYS A 5 18.03 7.76 -5.45
CA LYS A 5 17.53 6.40 -5.17
C LYS A 5 17.53 5.99 -3.69
N ARG A 6 18.05 6.85 -2.78
CA ARG A 6 18.07 6.63 -1.33
C ARG A 6 16.74 6.98 -0.64
N THR A 7 15.92 7.86 -1.23
CA THR A 7 14.65 8.26 -0.63
C THR A 7 13.55 7.22 -0.90
N LEU A 8 13.60 6.54 -2.06
CA LEU A 8 12.62 5.51 -2.42
C LEU A 8 12.63 4.30 -1.48
N ALA A 9 13.81 3.87 -1.01
CA ALA A 9 13.92 2.69 -0.15
C ALA A 9 13.37 2.89 1.28
N VAL A 10 13.21 4.14 1.73
CA VAL A 10 12.61 4.45 3.04
C VAL A 10 11.08 4.39 2.95
N GLN A 11 10.55 4.88 1.82
CA GLN A 11 9.11 4.90 1.53
C GLN A 11 8.52 3.49 1.41
N ASP A 12 9.22 2.55 0.75
CA ASP A 12 8.85 1.13 0.67
C ASP A 12 8.47 0.56 2.03
N ARG A 13 9.40 0.73 2.98
CA ARG A 13 9.25 0.18 4.31
C ARG A 13 8.11 0.87 5.06
N GLU A 14 7.96 2.19 4.98
CA GLU A 14 6.87 2.91 5.66
C GLU A 14 5.48 2.52 5.15
N VAL A 15 5.32 2.39 3.83
CA VAL A 15 4.05 1.97 3.21
C VAL A 15 3.73 0.54 3.63
N PHE A 16 4.69 -0.38 3.48
CA PHE A 16 4.52 -1.77 3.85
C PHE A 16 4.25 -1.94 5.34
N GLU A 17 4.95 -1.19 6.21
CA GLU A 17 4.77 -1.22 7.66
C GLU A 17 3.39 -0.71 8.09
N TRP A 18 2.90 0.33 7.45
CA TRP A 18 1.57 0.85 7.72
C TRP A 18 0.47 -0.09 7.24
N LEU A 19 0.63 -0.65 6.03
CA LEU A 19 -0.33 -1.57 5.43
C LEU A 19 -0.47 -2.85 6.26
N ARG A 20 0.65 -3.47 6.67
CA ARG A 20 0.63 -4.64 7.55
C ARG A 20 -0.01 -4.34 8.90
N GLU A 21 0.21 -3.15 9.48
CA GLU A 21 -0.42 -2.76 10.75
C GLU A 21 -1.94 -2.68 10.59
N LYS A 22 -2.41 -2.03 9.53
CA LYS A 22 -3.84 -1.93 9.24
C LYS A 22 -4.48 -3.29 9.09
N ILE A 23 -3.88 -4.16 8.28
CA ILE A 23 -4.44 -5.49 8.05
C ILE A 23 -4.35 -6.35 9.31
N SER A 24 -3.27 -6.25 10.08
CA SER A 24 -3.14 -6.92 11.37
C SER A 24 -4.25 -6.49 12.35
N GLN A 25 -4.59 -5.20 12.40
CA GLN A 25 -5.66 -4.68 13.25
C GLN A 25 -7.04 -5.16 12.80
N THR A 26 -7.33 -5.09 11.50
CA THR A 26 -8.63 -5.49 10.94
C THR A 26 -8.85 -7.00 11.00
N ARG A 27 -7.85 -7.79 10.60
CA ARG A 27 -7.95 -9.26 10.50
C ARG A 27 -7.56 -9.99 11.79
N ARG A 28 -7.02 -9.27 12.79
CA ARG A 28 -6.43 -9.85 14.03
C ARG A 28 -5.35 -10.90 13.76
N ILE A 29 -4.67 -10.80 12.63
CA ILE A 29 -3.49 -11.61 12.30
C ILE A 29 -2.24 -10.84 12.71
N ARG A 30 -1.09 -11.51 12.81
CA ARG A 30 0.16 -10.80 13.12
C ARG A 30 0.72 -10.14 11.86
N VAL A 31 1.29 -8.94 12.01
CA VAL A 31 1.99 -8.21 10.94
C VAL A 31 3.08 -9.03 10.23
N GLU A 32 3.66 -10.02 10.92
CA GLU A 32 4.64 -10.98 10.38
C GLU A 32 4.06 -11.97 9.36
N ASN A 33 2.74 -12.16 9.34
CA ASN A 33 2.06 -12.99 8.33
C ASN A 33 1.74 -12.22 7.05
N VAL A 34 1.80 -10.88 7.09
CA VAL A 34 1.60 -10.05 5.91
C VAL A 34 2.93 -9.97 5.16
N GLN A 35 2.99 -10.59 3.98
CA GLN A 35 4.16 -10.58 3.11
C GLN A 35 3.89 -9.76 1.86
N MET A 36 4.95 -9.37 1.14
CA MET A 36 4.81 -8.67 -0.15
C MET A 36 4.12 -9.53 -1.21
N ASP A 37 4.27 -10.85 -1.11
CA ASP A 37 3.62 -11.83 -1.99
C ASP A 37 2.15 -12.09 -1.62
N SER A 38 1.71 -11.62 -0.44
CA SER A 38 0.32 -11.81 0.00
C SER A 38 -0.64 -11.07 -0.92
N SER A 39 -1.70 -11.75 -1.36
CA SER A 39 -2.69 -11.19 -2.27
C SER A 39 -3.59 -10.18 -1.56
N LEU A 40 -3.55 -8.92 -1.98
CA LEU A 40 -4.35 -7.86 -1.38
C LEU A 40 -5.84 -8.18 -1.44
N ALA A 41 -6.36 -8.61 -2.59
CA ALA A 41 -7.79 -8.90 -2.77
C ALA A 41 -8.26 -10.20 -2.10
N GLU A 42 -7.39 -11.22 -1.99
CA GLU A 42 -7.79 -12.54 -1.45
C GLU A 42 -7.45 -12.72 0.03
N ASP A 43 -6.30 -12.22 0.48
CA ASP A 43 -5.75 -12.49 1.82
C ASP A 43 -5.98 -11.30 2.77
N LEU A 44 -5.84 -10.06 2.28
CA LEU A 44 -5.83 -8.89 3.16
C LEU A 44 -7.15 -8.10 3.14
N VAL A 45 -7.70 -7.84 1.96
CA VAL A 45 -8.81 -6.94 1.63
C VAL A 45 -9.86 -7.73 0.84
N PRO A 46 -10.78 -8.44 1.52
CA PRO A 46 -11.72 -9.37 0.89
C PRO A 46 -12.87 -8.65 0.17
N ASP A 47 -13.03 -7.35 0.46
CA ASP A 47 -14.18 -6.56 0.09
C ASP A 47 -13.73 -5.24 -0.53
N SER A 48 -14.36 -4.86 -1.63
CA SER A 48 -14.12 -3.60 -2.33
C SER A 48 -14.27 -2.36 -1.44
N PHE A 49 -15.04 -2.44 -0.34
CA PHE A 49 -15.17 -1.34 0.62
C PHE A 49 -13.88 -1.09 1.41
N GLU A 50 -13.22 -2.16 1.88
CA GLU A 50 -11.93 -2.05 2.59
C GLU A 50 -10.84 -1.52 1.65
N LEU A 51 -10.91 -1.86 0.36
CA LEU A 51 -10.00 -1.34 -0.67
C LEU A 51 -10.18 0.18 -0.86
N ILE A 52 -11.43 0.66 -0.94
CA ILE A 52 -11.75 2.09 -1.06
C ILE A 52 -11.26 2.86 0.18
N GLU A 53 -11.44 2.29 1.38
CA GLU A 53 -10.95 2.92 2.62
C GLU A 53 -9.43 3.01 2.63
N LEU A 54 -8.74 1.93 2.22
CA LEU A 54 -7.29 1.89 2.12
C LEU A 54 -6.77 2.97 1.15
N VAL A 55 -7.33 3.03 -0.06
CA VAL A 55 -6.98 4.04 -1.06
C VAL A 55 -7.15 5.45 -0.50
N CYS A 56 -8.29 5.74 0.13
CA CYS A 56 -8.57 7.07 0.69
C CYS A 56 -7.60 7.45 1.82
N GLU A 57 -7.18 6.49 2.66
CA GLU A 57 -6.17 6.74 3.67
C GLU A 57 -4.79 6.98 3.08
N ILE A 58 -4.41 6.24 2.03
CA ILE A 58 -3.14 6.47 1.32
C ILE A 58 -3.15 7.87 0.70
N GLU A 59 -4.19 8.24 -0.04
CA GLU A 59 -4.32 9.57 -0.65
C GLU A 59 -4.19 10.68 0.39
N LYS A 60 -4.84 10.54 1.55
CA LYS A 60 -4.75 11.50 2.66
C LYS A 60 -3.37 11.53 3.32
N LYS A 61 -2.74 10.36 3.52
CA LYS A 61 -1.47 10.22 4.23
C LYS A 61 -0.31 10.78 3.42
N PHE A 62 -0.30 10.50 2.12
CA PHE A 62 0.80 10.86 1.23
C PHE A 62 0.50 12.09 0.36
N GLY A 63 -0.74 12.57 0.36
CA GLY A 63 -1.11 13.81 -0.32
C GLY A 63 -1.11 13.71 -1.85
N PHE A 64 -1.35 12.52 -2.39
CA PHE A 64 -1.51 12.28 -3.84
C PHE A 64 -2.87 11.67 -4.14
N SER A 65 -3.27 11.67 -5.40
CA SER A 65 -4.50 11.00 -5.83
C SER A 65 -4.22 9.66 -6.49
N ILE A 66 -5.02 8.66 -6.11
CA ILE A 66 -4.93 7.30 -6.62
C ILE A 66 -6.13 7.03 -7.49
N ASN A 67 -5.89 6.55 -8.70
CA ASN A 67 -6.96 6.07 -9.55
C ASN A 67 -7.38 4.66 -9.09
N TYR A 68 -8.63 4.53 -8.65
CA TYR A 68 -9.16 3.24 -8.18
C TYR A 68 -9.07 2.16 -9.25
N ASP A 69 -9.23 2.50 -10.53
CA ASP A 69 -9.17 1.52 -11.62
C ASP A 69 -7.77 0.87 -11.73
N GLU A 70 -6.72 1.69 -11.59
CA GLU A 70 -5.33 1.20 -11.55
C GLU A 70 -5.03 0.46 -10.25
N PHE A 71 -5.52 0.97 -9.12
CA PHE A 71 -5.35 0.30 -7.82
C PHE A 71 -6.12 -1.03 -7.73
N ALA A 72 -7.22 -1.18 -8.47
CA ALA A 72 -8.00 -2.41 -8.54
C ALA A 72 -7.33 -3.48 -9.40
N ASP A 73 -6.42 -3.10 -10.30
CA ASP A 73 -5.57 -4.03 -11.05
C ASP A 73 -4.50 -4.67 -10.14
N ILE A 74 -4.20 -4.00 -9.01
CA ILE A 74 -3.22 -4.46 -8.03
C ILE A 74 -3.72 -5.68 -7.27
N GLN A 75 -2.97 -6.78 -7.39
CA GLN A 75 -3.35 -8.05 -6.76
C GLN A 75 -2.57 -8.37 -5.48
N SER A 76 -1.40 -7.77 -5.27
CA SER A 76 -0.48 -8.14 -4.19
C SER A 76 -0.03 -6.94 -3.36
N VAL A 77 0.40 -7.20 -2.12
CA VAL A 77 0.91 -6.17 -1.22
C VAL A 77 2.13 -5.45 -1.80
N GLY A 78 3.08 -6.17 -2.38
CA GLY A 78 4.27 -5.56 -3.00
C GLY A 78 3.92 -4.59 -4.13
N ASP A 79 2.86 -4.92 -4.86
CA ASP A 79 2.38 -4.15 -6.00
C ASP A 79 1.67 -2.85 -5.53
N VAL A 80 0.93 -2.90 -4.41
CA VAL A 80 0.45 -1.69 -3.72
C VAL A 80 1.61 -0.78 -3.29
N VAL A 81 2.65 -1.37 -2.69
CA VAL A 81 3.80 -0.62 -2.20
C VAL A 81 4.54 0.05 -3.35
N GLU A 82 4.70 -0.63 -4.48
CA GLU A 82 5.33 -0.10 -5.69
C GLU A 82 4.47 0.99 -6.34
N PHE A 83 3.16 0.77 -6.44
CA PHE A 83 2.22 1.75 -6.99
C PHE A 83 2.26 3.09 -6.24
N ILE A 84 2.26 3.01 -4.90
CA ILE A 84 2.33 4.18 -4.02
C ILE A 84 3.67 4.91 -4.20
N GLN A 85 4.77 4.19 -4.44
CA GLN A 85 6.07 4.81 -4.70
C GLN A 85 6.11 5.56 -6.03
N ASP A 86 5.53 4.99 -7.08
CA ASP A 86 5.49 5.61 -8.40
C ASP A 86 4.65 6.90 -8.40
N HIS A 87 3.55 6.88 -7.64
CA HIS A 87 2.60 8.00 -7.58
C HIS A 87 2.86 9.01 -6.46
N SER A 88 3.61 8.65 -5.42
CA SER A 88 3.95 9.58 -4.35
C SER A 88 4.97 10.60 -4.86
N PRO A 89 4.64 11.90 -4.89
CA PRO A 89 5.61 12.93 -5.22
C PRO A 89 6.64 12.94 -4.09
N ALA A 90 7.83 12.39 -4.35
CA ALA A 90 8.96 12.44 -3.44
C ALA A 90 9.11 13.88 -2.90
N HIS A 91 9.00 14.02 -1.57
CA HIS A 91 9.25 15.29 -0.89
C HIS A 91 10.75 15.59 -0.88
#